data_AF-A0A3D6DPG7-F1
#
_entry.id   AF-A0A3D6DPG7-F1
#
_cell.length_a   1.000
_cell.length_b   1.000
_cell.length_c   1.000
_cell.angle_alpha   90.00
_cell.angle_beta   90.00
_cell.angle_gamma   90.00
#
_symmetry.space_group_name_H-M   'P 1'
#
loop_
_entity.id
_entity.type
_entity.pdbx_description
1 polymer ?
#
loop_
_entity_poly.entity_id
_entity_poly.type
_entity_poly.pdbx_seq_one_letter_code
_entity_poly.pdbx_strand_id
1 'polypeptide(L)' 'GKKKLSKYFKDEKFSLLEKESQWLLCSSDDVVWVIGKRADARFLADAKSDNIWLIQLND' A
#
# COMPACT_ATOMS: atom_id res chain seq x y z
N GLY A 1 -11.27 1.62 9.69
CA GLY A 1 -11.85 0.27 9.44
C GLY A 1 -11.04 -0.46 8.37
N LYS A 2 -10.94 -1.80 8.46
CA LYS A 2 -10.14 -2.63 7.53
C LYS A 2 -10.84 -2.74 6.17
N LYS A 3 -10.28 -2.16 5.11
CA LYS A 3 -10.78 -2.28 3.73
C LYS A 3 -9.91 -3.29 2.97
N LYS A 4 -10.54 -4.32 2.39
CA LYS A 4 -9.87 -5.28 1.50
C LYS A 4 -9.27 -4.57 0.28
N LEU A 5 -8.13 -5.04 -0.21
CA LEU A 5 -7.46 -4.50 -1.40
C LEU A 5 -8.37 -4.56 -2.64
N SER A 6 -9.10 -5.67 -2.81
CA SER A 6 -10.07 -5.84 -3.89
C SER A 6 -11.19 -4.79 -3.87
N LYS A 7 -11.68 -4.41 -2.69
CA LYS A 7 -12.68 -3.33 -2.55
C LYS A 7 -12.06 -1.97 -2.86
N TYR A 8 -10.83 -1.74 -2.44
CA TYR A 8 -10.10 -0.50 -2.73
C TYR A 8 -9.92 -0.29 -4.25
N PHE A 9 -9.45 -1.30 -4.98
CA PHE A 9 -9.31 -1.20 -6.44
C PHE A 9 -10.63 -0.93 -7.16
N LYS A 10 -11.74 -1.50 -6.66
CA LYS A 10 -13.07 -1.23 -7.21
C LYS A 10 -13.51 0.21 -6.96
N ASP A 11 -13.29 0.73 -5.74
CA ASP A 11 -13.68 2.10 -5.38
C ASP A 11 -12.85 3.15 -6.14
N GLU A 12 -11.57 2.89 -6.36
CA GLU A 12 -10.66 3.74 -7.15
C GLU A 12 -10.78 3.51 -8.67
N LYS A 13 -11.72 2.68 -9.11
CA LYS A 13 -12.02 2.39 -10.52
C LYS A 13 -10.81 1.88 -11.34
N PHE A 14 -9.98 1.03 -10.74
CA PHE A 14 -8.89 0.38 -11.46
C PHE A 14 -9.43 -0.47 -12.62
N SER A 15 -8.86 -0.31 -13.81
CA SER A 15 -9.04 -1.26 -14.90
C SER A 15 -8.32 -2.58 -14.59
N LEU A 16 -8.60 -3.61 -15.39
CA LEU A 16 -7.97 -4.92 -15.21
C LEU A 16 -6.45 -4.85 -15.42
N LEU A 17 -6.02 -4.12 -16.46
CA LEU A 17 -4.61 -3.90 -16.75
C LEU A 17 -3.91 -3.13 -15.64
N GLU A 18 -4.50 -2.02 -15.16
CA GLU A 18 -3.90 -1.24 -14.08
C GLU A 18 -3.74 -2.06 -12.80
N LYS A 19 -4.71 -2.93 -12.51
CA LYS A 19 -4.65 -3.80 -11.34
C LYS A 19 -3.54 -4.84 -11.44
N GLU A 20 -3.28 -5.38 -12.62
CA GLU A 20 -2.18 -6.32 -12.85
C GLU A 20 -0.81 -5.61 -12.85
N SER A 21 -0.74 -4.39 -13.35
CA SER A 21 0.50 -3.59 -13.35
C SER A 21 0.77 -2.84 -12.04
N GLN A 22 -0.17 -2.85 -11.09
CA GLN A 22 -0.05 -2.10 -9.84
C GLN A 22 0.96 -2.76 -8.91
N TRP A 23 2.01 -2.03 -8.56
CA TRP A 23 3.01 -2.47 -7.59
C TRP A 23 2.46 -2.41 -6.17
N LEU A 24 2.77 -3.44 -5.39
CA LEU A 24 2.38 -3.59 -4.00
C LEU A 24 3.64 -3.88 -3.17
N LEU A 25 3.83 -3.11 -2.10
CA LEU A 25 4.76 -3.47 -1.05
C LEU A 25 4.03 -4.35 -0.05
N CYS A 26 4.52 -5.57 0.13
CA CYS A 26 3.96 -6.55 1.05
C CYS A 26 4.99 -6.93 2.10
N SER A 27 4.52 -7.09 3.34
CA SER A 27 5.27 -7.72 4.42
C SER A 27 4.58 -9.05 4.71
N SER A 28 5.16 -10.14 4.22
CA SER A 28 4.53 -11.47 4.23
C SER A 28 3.12 -11.42 3.61
N ASP A 29 2.06 -11.75 4.35
CA ASP A 29 0.66 -11.73 3.89
C ASP A 29 -0.01 -10.35 3.99
N ASP A 30 0.64 -9.37 4.62
CA ASP A 30 0.07 -8.04 4.81
C ASP A 30 0.55 -7.07 3.72
N VAL A 31 -0.40 -6.32 3.14
CA VAL A 31 -0.10 -5.25 2.20
C VAL A 31 0.23 -3.98 2.97
N VAL A 32 1.47 -3.52 2.84
CA VAL A 32 2.02 -2.34 3.51
C VAL A 32 1.74 -1.08 2.71
N TRP A 33 1.93 -1.11 1.40
CA TRP A 33 1.77 0.07 0.55
C TRP A 33 1.31 -0.32 -0.84
N VAL A 34 0.24 0.32 -1.32
CA VAL A 34 -0.09 0.37 -2.76
C VAL A 34 0.74 1.50 -3.34
N ILE A 35 1.83 1.13 -4.03
CA ILE A 35 2.86 2.06 -4.49
C ILE A 35 2.22 3.22 -5.29
N GLY A 36 2.56 4.45 -4.92
CA GLY A 36 2.02 5.67 -5.55
C GLY A 36 0.55 5.98 -5.26
N LYS A 37 -0.12 5.23 -4.38
CA LYS A 37 -1.55 5.40 -4.08
C LYS A 37 -1.87 5.49 -2.58
N ARG A 38 -1.74 4.38 -1.84
CA ARG A 38 -2.20 4.29 -0.44
C ARG A 38 -1.29 3.44 0.43
N ALA A 39 -0.73 4.02 1.48
CA ALA A 39 -0.04 3.28 2.54
C ALA A 39 -1.03 2.75 3.61
N ASP A 40 -0.76 1.58 4.17
CA ASP A 40 -1.51 1.03 5.30
C ASP A 40 -1.03 1.69 6.60
N ALA A 41 -1.98 2.29 7.33
CA ALA A 41 -1.70 3.07 8.53
C ALA A 41 -1.03 2.26 9.65
N ARG A 42 -1.16 0.92 9.65
CA ARG A 42 -0.50 0.04 10.62
C ARG A 42 1.03 0.05 10.52
N PHE A 43 1.56 0.46 9.36
CA PHE A 43 2.99 0.47 9.06
C PHE A 43 3.57 1.89 8.96
N LEU A 44 2.76 2.92 9.26
CA LEU A 44 3.26 4.29 9.35
C LEU A 44 4.16 4.41 10.58
N ALA A 45 5.35 4.95 10.37
CA ALA A 45 6.27 5.24 11.47
C ALA A 45 5.65 6.25 12.43
N ASP A 46 5.84 6.01 13.73
CA ASP A 46 5.47 6.93 14.80
C ASP A 46 6.70 7.31 15.63
N ALA A 47 6.53 8.25 16.56
CA ALA A 47 7.61 8.73 17.41
C ALA A 47 8.17 7.67 18.39
N LYS A 48 7.54 6.49 18.50
CA LYS A 48 7.95 5.37 19.35
C LYS A 48 8.57 4.24 18.54
N SER A 49 8.68 4.38 17.22
CA SER A 49 9.19 3.35 16.33
C SER A 49 10.72 3.35 16.35
N ASP A 50 11.33 2.25 16.79
CA ASP A 50 12.80 2.14 16.90
C ASP A 50 13.51 2.06 15.54
N ASN A 51 12.89 1.43 14.54
CA ASN A 51 13.47 1.22 13.21
C ASN A 51 12.54 1.78 12.14
N ILE A 52 12.92 2.92 11.57
CA ILE A 52 12.14 3.62 10.54
C ILE A 52 12.78 3.40 9.18
N TRP A 53 11.98 2.92 8.23
CA TRP A 53 12.41 2.73 6.85
C TRP A 53 11.78 3.80 5.96
N LEU A 54 12.62 4.53 5.24
CA LEU A 54 12.15 5.48 4.23
C LEU A 54 12.10 4.76 2.89
N ILE A 55 10.92 4.73 2.28
CA ILE A 55 10.70 4.17 0.96
C ILE A 55 10.17 5.27 0.07
N GLN A 56 10.80 5.46 -1.08
CA GLN A 56 10.45 6.50 -2.05
C GLN A 56 10.25 5.84 -3.41
N LEU A 57 9.24 6.33 -4.13
CA LEU A 57 9.05 6.02 -5.54
C LEU A 57 9.69 7.16 -6.34
N ASN A 58 10.67 6.81 -7.18
CA ASN A 58 11.26 7.74 -8.13
C ASN A 58 10.66 7.43 -9.51
N ASP A 59 10.11 8.45 -10.17
CA ASP A 59 9.67 8.41 -11.58
C ASP A 59 10.86 8.57 -12.55
#